data_AF-A0A2N8E2J2-F1
#
_entry.id   AF-A0A2N8E2J2-F1
#
_cell.length_a   1.000
_cell.length_b   1.000
_cell.length_c   1.000
_cell.angle_alpha   90.00
_cell.angle_beta   90.00
_cell.angle_gamma   90.00
#
_symmetry.space_group_name_H-M   'P 1'
#
loop_
_entity.id
_entity.type
_entity.pdbx_description
1 polymer ?
#
loop_
_entity_poly.entity_id
_entity_poly.type
_entity_poly.pdbx_seq_one_letter_code
_entity_poly.pdbx_strand_id
1 'polypeptide(L)'
;MKYLAFFIVGIVPCLTWASDSEVCNVQKDSVSFISDWKIGESKIKVLSTQDGKELLVDHGRVVFVGDFNDDDIDDFIFEASTGVGSSGDRVFSFLLQCHGYLKLIGASYFAKVEVMESGGRQENVFKDIKVYSYKRESSGRIKYKDGEPLTTPHIWRFNSESQKYEGESE
;
A
#
# COMPACT_ATOMS: atom_id res chain seq x y z
N MET A 1 -57.11 -17.20 -27.07
CA MET A 1 -55.74 -16.64 -27.18
C MET A 1 -55.57 -15.51 -26.18
N LYS A 2 -54.97 -15.76 -25.02
CA LYS A 2 -54.43 -14.71 -24.12
C LYS A 2 -53.27 -15.32 -23.35
N TYR A 3 -52.08 -15.32 -23.95
CA TYR A 3 -50.84 -15.60 -23.24
C TYR A 3 -50.41 -14.31 -22.53
N LEU A 4 -50.47 -14.32 -21.21
CA LEU A 4 -49.95 -13.28 -20.35
C LEU A 4 -48.42 -13.43 -20.36
N ALA A 5 -47.72 -12.54 -21.09
CA ALA A 5 -46.27 -12.50 -21.10
C ALA A 5 -45.77 -12.01 -19.74
N PHE A 6 -45.19 -12.93 -18.96
CA PHE A 6 -44.44 -12.62 -17.74
C PHE A 6 -43.14 -11.90 -18.14
N PHE A 7 -43.07 -10.60 -17.89
CA PHE A 7 -41.84 -9.83 -17.93
C PHE A 7 -40.99 -10.22 -16.70
N ILE A 8 -40.12 -11.23 -16.85
CA ILE A 8 -39.02 -11.44 -15.92
C ILE A 8 -37.95 -10.43 -16.31
N VAL A 9 -37.99 -9.26 -15.68
CA VAL A 9 -36.84 -8.36 -15.64
C VAL A 9 -35.79 -9.06 -14.78
N GLY A 10 -34.94 -9.84 -15.43
CA GLY A 10 -33.77 -10.43 -14.81
C GLY A 10 -32.87 -9.32 -14.34
N ILE A 11 -32.85 -9.09 -13.03
CA ILE A 11 -31.78 -8.35 -12.37
C ILE A 11 -30.57 -9.29 -12.45
N VAL A 12 -29.87 -9.26 -13.57
CA VAL A 12 -28.50 -9.75 -13.62
C VAL A 12 -27.74 -8.79 -12.72
N PRO A 13 -27.19 -9.22 -11.56
CA PRO A 13 -26.21 -8.39 -10.91
C PRO A 13 -25.09 -8.21 -11.93
N CYS A 14 -24.92 -6.99 -12.41
CA CYS A 14 -23.64 -6.58 -12.96
C CYS A 14 -22.66 -6.87 -11.84
N LEU A 15 -21.99 -8.03 -11.91
CA LEU A 15 -20.68 -8.17 -11.35
C LEU A 15 -19.92 -7.00 -12.00
N THR A 16 -19.67 -5.96 -11.25
CA THR A 16 -18.71 -4.93 -11.64
C THR A 16 -17.37 -5.64 -11.51
N TRP A 17 -16.99 -6.37 -12.56
CA TRP A 17 -15.60 -6.75 -12.75
C TRP A 17 -14.90 -5.41 -12.86
N ALA A 18 -14.25 -4.91 -11.81
CA ALA A 18 -13.35 -3.78 -12.07
C ALA A 18 -12.36 -4.32 -13.11
N SER A 19 -12.08 -3.53 -14.14
CA SER A 19 -11.16 -3.98 -15.18
C SER A 19 -9.89 -4.47 -14.51
N ASP A 20 -9.28 -5.55 -15.02
CA ASP A 20 -7.86 -5.79 -14.79
C ASP A 20 -7.17 -4.45 -15.10
N SER A 21 -6.79 -3.70 -14.08
CA SER A 21 -5.90 -2.58 -14.29
C SER A 21 -4.63 -3.22 -14.83
N GLU A 22 -3.96 -2.57 -15.79
CA GLU A 22 -2.72 -3.07 -16.39
C GLU A 22 -1.67 -3.45 -15.32
N VAL A 23 -1.84 -2.92 -14.11
CA VAL A 23 -1.06 -3.15 -12.90
C VAL A 23 -1.35 -4.48 -12.20
N CYS A 24 -2.57 -5.04 -12.21
CA CYS A 24 -2.88 -6.26 -11.45
C CYS A 24 -2.77 -7.54 -12.30
N ASN A 25 -1.98 -8.52 -11.85
CA ASN A 25 -1.82 -9.83 -12.48
C ASN A 25 -1.52 -10.92 -11.45
N VAL A 26 -2.56 -11.62 -10.99
CA VAL A 26 -2.45 -12.62 -9.90
C VAL A 26 -1.49 -13.78 -10.22
N GLN A 27 -1.22 -14.08 -11.50
CA GLN A 27 -0.30 -15.14 -11.89
C GLN A 27 1.17 -14.73 -11.76
N LYS A 28 1.47 -13.44 -11.72
CA LYS A 28 2.83 -12.88 -11.64
C LYS A 28 3.10 -12.14 -10.34
N ASP A 29 2.07 -11.61 -9.71
CA ASP A 29 2.18 -10.77 -8.54
C ASP A 29 2.41 -11.60 -7.27
N SER A 30 3.07 -10.97 -6.30
CA SER A 30 2.97 -11.42 -4.92
C SER A 30 1.58 -11.10 -4.39
N VAL A 31 0.97 -12.07 -3.70
CA VAL A 31 -0.42 -11.98 -3.24
C VAL A 31 -0.40 -11.71 -1.74
N SER A 32 -0.85 -10.52 -1.34
CA SER A 32 -0.85 -10.11 0.06
C SER A 32 -2.25 -9.95 0.65
N PHE A 33 -2.37 -10.11 1.96
CA PHE A 33 -3.59 -9.92 2.73
C PHE A 33 -3.28 -9.26 4.06
N ILE A 34 -4.14 -8.34 4.50
CA ILE A 34 -4.09 -7.78 5.85
C ILE A 34 -5.20 -8.45 6.66
N SER A 35 -4.83 -9.04 7.79
CA SER A 35 -5.75 -9.71 8.70
C SER A 35 -5.65 -9.15 10.11
N ASP A 36 -6.78 -9.11 10.82
CA ASP A 36 -6.84 -8.70 12.22
C ASP A 36 -6.73 -9.91 13.13
N TRP A 37 -5.70 -9.94 13.97
CA TRP A 37 -5.43 -11.02 14.91
C TRP A 37 -5.68 -10.55 16.33
N LYS A 38 -6.33 -11.41 17.13
CA LYS A 38 -6.50 -11.19 18.57
C LYS A 38 -5.55 -12.11 19.33
N ILE A 39 -4.59 -11.53 20.05
CA ILE A 39 -3.64 -12.25 20.89
C ILE A 39 -3.84 -11.78 22.32
N GLY A 40 -4.57 -12.58 23.11
CA GLY A 40 -5.05 -12.16 24.43
C GLY A 40 -6.02 -10.99 24.31
N GLU A 41 -5.73 -9.88 24.98
CA GLU A 41 -6.52 -8.63 24.88
C GLU A 41 -6.04 -7.70 23.75
N SER A 42 -4.87 -7.97 23.16
CA SER A 42 -4.30 -7.13 22.11
C SER A 42 -4.88 -7.48 20.74
N LYS A 43 -5.10 -6.44 19.92
CA LYS A 43 -5.39 -6.57 18.49
C LYS A 43 -4.17 -6.13 17.69
N ILE A 44 -3.75 -6.95 16.74
CA ILE A 44 -2.64 -6.65 15.85
C ILE A 44 -3.03 -6.90 14.40
N LYS A 45 -2.53 -6.07 13.49
CA LYS A 45 -2.68 -6.32 12.06
C LYS A 45 -1.50 -7.14 11.58
N VAL A 46 -1.80 -8.10 10.71
CA VAL A 46 -0.81 -9.00 10.13
C VAL A 46 -0.90 -8.90 8.62
N LEU A 47 0.21 -8.51 8.00
CA LEU A 47 0.40 -8.56 6.56
C LEU A 47 1.00 -9.93 6.22
N SER A 48 0.23 -10.76 5.51
CA SER A 48 0.69 -12.03 4.99
C SER A 48 0.89 -11.91 3.49
N THR A 49 2.07 -12.24 2.98
CA THR A 49 2.40 -12.17 1.56
C THR A 49 2.86 -13.53 1.07
N GLN A 50 2.17 -14.05 0.05
CA GLN A 50 2.62 -15.21 -0.70
C GLN A 50 3.51 -14.75 -1.86
N ASP A 51 4.77 -15.17 -1.83
CA ASP A 51 5.74 -14.94 -2.91
C ASP A 51 6.29 -16.29 -3.40
N GLY A 52 5.78 -16.73 -4.54
CA GLY A 52 6.05 -18.07 -5.07
C GLY A 52 5.65 -19.18 -4.09
N LYS A 53 6.65 -19.83 -3.47
CA LYS A 53 6.46 -20.91 -2.49
C LYS A 53 6.59 -20.44 -1.04
N GLU A 54 7.00 -19.20 -0.83
CA GLU A 54 7.26 -18.64 0.50
C GLU A 54 6.02 -17.88 0.99
N LEU A 55 5.78 -18.00 2.30
CA LEU A 55 4.79 -17.20 3.01
C LEU A 55 5.54 -16.29 3.97
N LEU A 56 5.54 -15.00 3.67
CA LEU A 56 6.11 -13.95 4.51
C LEU A 56 4.98 -13.40 5.40
N VAL A 57 5.32 -13.11 6.65
CA VAL A 57 4.35 -12.61 7.64
C VAL A 57 4.99 -11.48 8.43
N ASP A 58 4.41 -10.30 8.33
CA ASP A 58 4.80 -9.11 9.08
C ASP A 58 3.68 -8.67 10.02
N HIS A 59 4.04 -8.44 11.27
CA HIS A 59 3.16 -7.84 12.26
C HIS A 59 3.27 -6.33 12.21
N GLY A 60 2.17 -5.60 12.40
CA GLY A 60 2.21 -4.16 12.25
C GLY A 60 0.87 -3.47 12.37
N ARG A 61 0.76 -2.36 11.64
CA ARG A 61 -0.46 -1.55 11.53
C ARG A 61 -0.59 -0.94 10.16
N VAL A 62 -1.83 -0.64 9.79
CA VAL A 62 -2.13 0.18 8.62
C VAL A 62 -2.03 1.65 9.02
N VAL A 63 -1.22 2.41 8.30
CA VAL A 63 -1.00 3.85 8.56
C VAL A 63 -1.69 4.76 7.55
N PHE A 64 -2.17 4.19 6.45
CA PHE A 64 -2.96 4.90 5.45
C PHE A 64 -3.99 3.94 4.85
N VAL A 65 -5.20 4.47 4.62
CA VAL A 65 -6.29 3.85 3.87
C VAL A 65 -6.83 4.92 2.93
N GLY A 66 -6.85 4.65 1.64
CA GLY A 66 -7.39 5.54 0.62
C GLY A 66 -6.87 5.20 -0.76
N ASP A 67 -7.46 5.80 -1.77
CA ASP A 67 -7.18 5.51 -3.17
C ASP A 67 -5.86 6.16 -3.64
N PHE A 68 -4.89 5.34 -4.12
CA PHE A 68 -3.65 5.83 -4.74
C PHE A 68 -3.82 6.17 -6.21
N ASN A 69 -4.67 5.45 -6.94
CA ASN A 69 -4.71 5.39 -8.40
C ASN A 69 -6.06 5.80 -9.02
N ASP A 70 -6.86 6.54 -8.29
CA ASP A 70 -8.11 7.15 -8.75
C ASP A 70 -9.09 6.12 -9.36
N ASP A 71 -9.12 4.90 -8.79
CA ASP A 71 -10.04 3.82 -9.20
C ASP A 71 -11.22 3.61 -8.25
N ASP A 72 -11.39 4.53 -7.28
CA ASP A 72 -12.41 4.52 -6.23
C ASP A 72 -12.31 3.31 -5.27
N ILE A 73 -11.17 2.64 -5.21
CA ILE A 73 -10.89 1.53 -4.28
C ILE A 73 -9.83 1.96 -3.26
N ASP A 74 -10.05 1.61 -2.00
CA ASP A 74 -9.08 1.90 -0.94
C ASP A 74 -7.82 1.03 -1.09
N ASP A 75 -6.68 1.70 -1.14
CA ASP A 75 -5.36 1.13 -1.02
C ASP A 75 -4.78 1.34 0.38
N PHE A 76 -3.64 0.69 0.64
CA PHE A 76 -3.09 0.61 1.99
C PHE A 76 -1.59 0.91 2.04
N ILE A 77 -1.19 1.62 3.10
CA ILE A 77 0.20 1.59 3.55
C ILE A 77 0.27 0.84 4.87
N PHE A 78 1.08 -0.21 4.89
CA PHE A 78 1.34 -1.01 6.08
C PHE A 78 2.72 -0.66 6.67
N GLU A 79 2.76 -0.37 7.96
CA GLU A 79 3.99 -0.19 8.74
C GLU A 79 4.25 -1.47 9.54
N ALA A 80 5.34 -2.17 9.22
CA ALA A 80 5.74 -3.34 9.98
C ALA A 80 6.36 -2.93 11.33
N SER A 81 6.00 -3.66 12.38
CA SER A 81 6.61 -3.59 13.71
C SER A 81 7.95 -4.31 13.73
N THR A 82 8.11 -5.31 12.87
CA THR A 82 9.37 -5.97 12.55
C THR A 82 10.21 -5.07 11.63
N GLY A 83 11.52 -5.00 11.86
CA GLY A 83 12.41 -4.20 11.01
C GLY A 83 12.78 -2.81 11.54
N VAL A 84 12.33 -2.42 12.74
CA VAL A 84 12.97 -1.31 13.48
C VAL A 84 14.35 -1.76 13.95
N GLY A 85 15.32 -1.73 13.04
CA GLY A 85 16.70 -2.06 13.31
C GLY A 85 17.37 -1.00 14.19
N SER A 86 18.69 -1.14 14.40
CA SER A 86 19.49 -0.13 15.10
C SER A 86 19.45 1.25 14.42
N SER A 87 19.05 1.33 13.14
CA SER A 87 18.89 2.57 12.41
C SER A 87 17.67 3.40 12.84
N GLY A 88 16.69 2.78 13.50
CA GLY A 88 15.42 3.41 13.88
C GLY A 88 14.42 3.61 12.74
N ASP A 89 14.79 3.28 11.50
CA ASP A 89 13.87 3.31 10.36
C ASP A 89 12.82 2.21 10.50
N ARG A 90 11.65 2.44 9.92
CA ARG A 90 10.53 1.51 9.95
C ARG A 90 10.24 1.06 8.53
N VAL A 91 9.82 -0.20 8.39
CA VAL A 91 9.49 -0.77 7.09
C VAL A 91 8.06 -0.38 6.73
N PHE A 92 7.91 0.24 5.56
CA PHE A 92 6.61 0.55 4.99
C PHE A 92 6.42 -0.23 3.69
N SER A 93 5.23 -0.81 3.54
CA SER A 93 4.78 -1.51 2.33
C SER A 93 3.61 -0.75 1.72
N PHE A 94 3.70 -0.43 0.43
CA PHE A 94 2.64 0.20 -0.35
C PHE A 94 1.88 -0.89 -1.10
N LEU A 95 0.58 -0.99 -0.81
CA LEU A 95 -0.26 -2.12 -1.18
C LEU A 95 -1.45 -1.63 -1.99
N LEU A 96 -1.49 -2.00 -3.26
CA LEU A 96 -2.58 -1.72 -4.19
C LEU A 96 -3.67 -2.79 -4.03
N GLN A 97 -4.93 -2.38 -3.90
CA GLN A 97 -6.06 -3.29 -3.82
C GLN A 97 -6.44 -3.81 -5.22
N CYS A 98 -5.98 -5.02 -5.53
CA CYS A 98 -6.41 -5.79 -6.70
C CYS A 98 -7.61 -6.68 -6.36
N HIS A 99 -8.23 -7.31 -7.37
CA HIS A 99 -9.41 -8.16 -7.18
C HIS A 99 -9.20 -9.34 -6.22
N GLY A 100 -9.57 -9.12 -4.95
CA GLY A 100 -9.49 -10.12 -3.90
C GLY A 100 -8.11 -10.29 -3.25
N TYR A 101 -7.13 -9.45 -3.57
CA TYR A 101 -5.80 -9.46 -2.93
C TYR A 101 -5.11 -8.11 -2.98
N LEU A 102 -4.08 -7.94 -2.16
CA LEU A 102 -3.23 -6.75 -2.17
C LEU A 102 -1.93 -7.04 -2.94
N LYS A 103 -1.63 -6.25 -3.96
CA LYS A 103 -0.35 -6.28 -4.67
C LYS A 103 0.66 -5.39 -3.97
N LEU A 104 1.86 -5.90 -3.70
CA LEU A 104 2.97 -5.09 -3.21
C LEU A 104 3.56 -4.26 -4.36
N ILE A 105 3.32 -2.95 -4.33
CA ILE A 105 3.80 -1.99 -5.35
C ILE A 105 4.93 -1.09 -4.83
N GLY A 106 5.50 -1.39 -3.66
CA GLY A 106 6.67 -0.71 -3.14
C GLY A 106 6.91 -1.09 -1.68
N ALA A 107 8.17 -1.17 -1.27
CA ALA A 107 8.53 -1.31 0.14
C ALA A 107 9.92 -0.74 0.40
N SER A 108 10.10 -0.05 1.53
CA SER A 108 11.41 0.41 1.97
C SER A 108 11.40 0.86 3.44
N TYR A 109 12.57 1.28 3.92
CA TYR A 109 12.80 1.79 5.26
C TYR A 109 12.70 3.31 5.28
N PHE A 110 11.79 3.85 6.08
CA PHE A 110 11.59 5.29 6.24
C PHE A 110 11.37 5.68 7.70
N ALA A 111 11.52 6.98 7.99
CA ALA A 111 11.07 7.58 9.24
C ALA A 111 9.54 7.77 9.26
N LYS A 112 8.98 8.18 8.12
CA LYS A 112 7.55 8.50 7.94
C LYS A 112 7.19 8.45 6.46
N VAL A 113 5.90 8.23 6.18
CA VAL A 113 5.30 8.31 4.84
C VAL A 113 4.00 9.12 4.89
N GLU A 114 3.74 9.89 3.83
CA GLU A 114 2.56 10.71 3.63
C GLU A 114 2.13 10.63 2.16
N VAL A 115 0.88 10.26 1.90
CA VAL A 115 0.31 10.30 0.54
C VAL A 115 -0.06 11.74 0.21
N MET A 116 0.32 12.21 -0.98
CA MET A 116 0.03 13.57 -1.41
C MET A 116 -1.29 13.64 -2.15
N GLU A 117 -2.11 14.65 -1.84
CA GLU A 117 -3.30 14.95 -2.63
C GLU A 117 -2.91 15.33 -4.06
N SER A 118 -3.64 14.81 -5.03
CA SER A 118 -3.42 15.06 -6.45
C SER A 118 -3.66 16.55 -6.75
N GLY A 119 -2.58 17.31 -6.93
CA GLY A 119 -2.59 18.74 -7.23
C GLY A 119 -2.99 19.05 -8.68
N GLY A 120 -4.18 18.59 -9.11
CA GLY A 120 -4.83 19.00 -10.37
C GLY A 120 -4.08 18.72 -11.68
N ARG A 121 -2.96 17.99 -11.67
CA ARG A 121 -2.24 17.60 -12.89
C ARG A 121 -2.66 16.20 -13.32
N GLN A 122 -3.52 16.16 -14.34
CA GLN A 122 -4.10 15.00 -15.02
C GLN A 122 -3.10 14.03 -15.70
N GLU A 123 -1.79 14.11 -15.45
CA GLU A 123 -0.81 13.26 -16.17
C GLU A 123 -0.48 11.95 -15.45
N ASN A 124 -0.63 11.88 -14.12
CA ASN A 124 -0.40 10.65 -13.34
C ASN A 124 -1.68 10.23 -12.63
N VAL A 125 -2.15 9.03 -12.95
CA VAL A 125 -3.27 8.37 -12.26
C VAL A 125 -2.90 8.07 -10.80
N PHE A 126 -1.63 7.72 -10.54
CA PHE A 126 -1.12 7.45 -9.20
C PHE A 126 -0.66 8.72 -8.47
N LYS A 127 -1.08 8.89 -7.23
CA LYS A 127 -0.66 9.96 -6.31
C LYS A 127 0.82 9.83 -5.94
N ASP A 128 1.51 10.96 -5.81
CA ASP A 128 2.88 11.01 -5.28
C ASP A 128 2.89 10.62 -3.79
N ILE A 129 3.90 9.88 -3.34
CA ILE A 129 4.10 9.55 -1.92
C ILE A 129 5.32 10.32 -1.42
N LYS A 130 5.12 11.15 -0.39
CA LYS A 130 6.22 11.78 0.33
C LYS A 130 6.73 10.85 1.41
N VAL A 131 7.98 10.45 1.29
CA VAL A 131 8.69 9.64 2.28
C VAL A 131 9.71 10.49 3.01
N TYR A 132 10.08 10.09 4.22
CA TYR A 132 11.01 10.85 5.05
C TYR A 132 12.16 9.94 5.48
N SER A 133 13.40 10.34 5.23
CA SER A 133 14.59 9.69 5.78
C SER A 133 15.07 10.45 7.03
N TYR A 134 15.57 9.76 8.05
CA TYR A 134 16.22 10.46 9.17
C TYR A 134 17.55 11.07 8.74
N LYS A 135 17.78 12.32 9.16
CA LYS A 135 19.11 12.93 9.08
C LYS A 135 20.02 12.27 10.09
N ARG A 136 21.20 11.84 9.64
CA ARG A 136 22.16 11.12 10.49
C ARG A 136 23.44 11.91 10.72
N GLU A 137 24.08 11.62 11.85
CA GLU A 137 25.47 11.96 12.11
C GLU A 137 26.40 11.02 11.35
N SER A 138 27.70 11.35 11.28
CA SER A 138 28.72 10.43 10.73
C SER A 138 28.80 9.09 11.49
N SER A 139 28.32 9.05 12.73
CA SER A 139 28.21 7.84 13.55
C SER A 139 27.04 6.92 13.15
N GLY A 140 26.16 7.36 12.24
CA GLY A 140 24.92 6.67 11.87
C GLY A 140 23.74 6.93 12.81
N ARG A 141 23.94 7.67 13.91
CA ARG A 141 22.86 8.05 14.84
C ARG A 141 21.93 9.08 14.23
N ILE A 142 20.63 8.97 14.53
CA ILE A 142 19.61 9.96 14.16
C ILE A 142 19.93 11.29 14.86
N LYS A 143 19.90 12.39 14.10
CA LYS A 143 20.00 13.76 14.62
C LYS A 143 18.66 14.20 15.19
N TYR A 144 18.70 14.89 16.32
CA TYR A 144 17.52 15.46 16.97
C TYR A 144 17.64 16.97 17.09
N LYS A 145 16.50 17.66 17.07
CA LYS A 145 16.40 19.08 17.41
C LYS A 145 15.14 19.27 18.25
N ASP A 146 15.28 19.93 19.39
CA ASP A 146 14.18 20.19 20.33
C ASP A 146 13.42 18.91 20.76
N GLY A 147 14.13 17.77 20.82
CA GLY A 147 13.57 16.47 21.19
C GLY A 147 12.98 15.67 20.03
N GLU A 148 12.80 16.28 18.85
CA GLU A 148 12.22 15.63 17.68
C GLU A 148 13.31 15.15 16.71
N PRO A 149 13.14 13.97 16.08
CA PRO A 149 14.09 13.49 15.10
C PRO A 149 14.03 14.35 13.82
N LEU A 150 15.20 14.74 13.32
CA LEU A 150 15.29 15.49 12.08
C LEU A 150 15.14 14.56 10.88
N THR A 151 14.34 14.97 9.90
CA THR A 151 14.08 14.22 8.68
C THR A 151 14.31 15.04 7.41
N THR A 152 14.62 14.35 6.32
CA THR A 152 14.66 14.90 4.94
C THR A 152 13.49 14.29 4.15
N PRO A 153 12.62 15.10 3.53
CA PRO A 153 11.55 14.56 2.69
C PRO A 153 12.06 14.22 1.28
N HIS A 154 11.54 13.14 0.72
CA HIS A 154 11.76 12.68 -0.66
C HIS A 154 10.40 12.35 -1.31
N ILE A 155 10.31 12.46 -2.63
CA ILE A 155 9.10 12.10 -3.37
C ILE A 155 9.32 10.80 -4.11
N TRP A 156 8.50 9.81 -3.79
CA TRP A 156 8.40 8.56 -4.51
C TRP A 156 7.23 8.64 -5.48
N ARG A 157 7.45 8.18 -6.71
CA ARG A 157 6.47 8.20 -7.81
C ARG A 157 6.24 6.80 -8.33
N PHE A 158 5.02 6.53 -8.74
CA PHE A 158 4.72 5.28 -9.42
C PHE A 158 5.35 5.29 -10.81
N ASN A 159 6.17 4.29 -11.08
CA ASN A 159 6.77 4.03 -12.37
C ASN A 159 5.91 3.01 -13.12
N SER A 160 5.31 3.40 -14.24
CA SER A 160 4.43 2.53 -15.02
C SER A 160 5.16 1.35 -15.66
N GLU A 161 6.46 1.47 -15.95
CA GLU A 161 7.25 0.40 -16.55
C GLU A 161 7.56 -0.71 -15.55
N SER A 162 7.97 -0.34 -14.33
CA SER A 162 8.27 -1.31 -13.27
C SER A 162 7.05 -1.68 -12.43
N GLN A 163 5.95 -0.94 -12.58
CA GLN A 163 4.71 -1.04 -11.81
C GLN A 163 4.92 -0.89 -10.29
N LYS A 164 5.87 -0.04 -9.90
CA LYS A 164 6.26 0.19 -8.50
C LYS A 164 6.47 1.65 -8.21
N TYR A 165 6.27 2.02 -6.94
CA TYR A 165 6.75 3.28 -6.40
C TYR A 165 8.27 3.25 -6.26
N GLU A 166 8.92 4.26 -6.83
CA GLU A 166 10.37 4.41 -6.84
C GLU A 166 10.73 5.87 -6.55
N GLY A 167 11.89 6.07 -5.95
CA GLY A 167 12.44 7.38 -5.65
C GLY A 167 13.73 7.28 -4.85
N GLU A 168 14.39 8.42 -4.68
CA GLU A 168 15.56 8.49 -3.82
C GLU A 168 15.14 8.41 -2.33
N SER A 169 16.04 7.87 -1.51
CA SER A 169 16.00 7.95 -0.05
C SER A 169 17.45 8.00 0.46
N GLU A 170 17.72 8.83 1.47
CA GLU A 170 19.02 8.91 2.17
C GLU A 170 19.36 7.61 2.93
#